data_AF-A0A924N544-F1
#
_entry.id   AF-A0A924N544-F1
#
_cell.length_a   1.000
_cell.length_b   1.000
_cell.length_c   1.000
_cell.angle_alpha   90.00
_cell.angle_beta   90.00
_cell.angle_gamma   90.00
#
_symmetry.space_group_name_H-M   'P 1'
#
loop_
_entity.id
_entity.type
_entity.pdbx_description
1 polymer ?
#
loop_
_entity_poly.entity_id
_entity_poly.type
_entity_poly.pdbx_seq_one_letter_code
_entity_poly.pdbx_strand_id
1 'polypeptide(L)'
;MTRRLLGFAAVLLTAIGLVACVAGPSGNRNPPQPANAVDLDRYAGRGYEAAPYDMRFERGCDVVTADYSKRPDGLIRVVNTCHQGGPT
;
A
#
# COMPACT_ATOMS: atom_id res chain seq x y z
N MET A 1 37.37 -18.28 26.81
CA MET A 1 37.08 -17.02 26.07
C MET A 1 36.10 -17.20 24.91
N THR A 2 36.25 -18.23 24.08
CA THR A 2 35.43 -18.51 22.88
C THR A 2 33.92 -18.64 23.11
N ARG A 3 33.45 -19.34 24.16
CA ARG A 3 32.01 -19.47 24.45
C ARG A 3 31.31 -18.14 24.81
N ARG A 4 32.03 -17.22 25.45
CA ARG A 4 31.49 -15.88 25.78
C ARG A 4 31.36 -15.02 24.51
N LEU A 5 32.36 -15.08 23.63
CA LEU A 5 32.34 -14.40 22.32
C LEU A 5 31.19 -14.90 21.42
N LEU A 6 30.94 -16.20 21.38
CA LEU A 6 29.80 -16.80 20.66
C LEU A 6 28.44 -16.34 21.20
N GLY A 7 28.30 -16.25 22.53
CA GLY A 7 27.06 -15.73 23.15
C GLY A 7 26.80 -14.26 22.83
N PHE A 8 27.83 -13.41 22.88
CA PHE A 8 27.70 -12.00 22.50
C PHE A 8 27.36 -11.82 21.01
N ALA A 9 27.98 -12.62 20.13
CA ALA A 9 27.67 -12.58 18.69
C ALA A 9 26.22 -12.97 18.39
N ALA A 10 25.68 -13.99 19.08
CA ALA A 10 24.29 -14.41 18.93
C ALA A 10 23.30 -13.32 19.37
N VAL A 11 23.57 -12.65 20.51
CA VAL A 11 22.74 -11.54 20.99
C VAL A 11 22.78 -10.36 20.02
N LEU A 12 23.97 -10.03 19.48
CA LEU A 12 24.12 -8.94 18.51
C LEU A 12 23.35 -9.22 17.20
N LEU A 13 23.47 -10.44 16.66
CA LEU A 13 22.76 -10.85 15.45
C LEU A 13 21.24 -10.81 15.64
N THR A 14 20.75 -11.24 16.79
CA THR A 14 19.32 -11.21 17.13
C THR A 14 18.82 -9.76 17.24
N ALA A 15 19.59 -8.88 17.88
CA ALA A 15 19.24 -7.46 18.00
C ALA A 15 19.21 -6.75 16.63
N ILE A 16 20.18 -7.03 15.75
CA ILE A 16 20.22 -6.47 14.39
C ILE A 16 19.03 -6.97 13.55
N GLY A 17 18.67 -8.25 13.67
CA GLY A 17 17.52 -8.83 12.98
C GLY A 17 16.18 -8.18 13.35
N LEU A 18 15.99 -7.81 14.63
CA LEU A 18 14.76 -7.17 15.10
C LEU A 18 14.57 -5.74 14.56
N VAL A 19 15.66 -5.01 14.28
CA VAL A 19 15.58 -3.64 13.72
C VAL A 19 15.09 -3.67 12.26
N ALA A 20 15.34 -4.74 11.51
CA ALA A 20 14.91 -4.88 10.12
C ALA A 20 13.38 -5.02 9.95
N CYS A 21 12.65 -5.38 11.02
CA CYS A 21 11.20 -5.47 11.00
C CYS A 21 10.48 -4.11 11.16
N VAL A 22 11.21 -3.04 11.53
CA VAL A 22 10.65 -1.69 11.75
C VAL A 22 10.85 -0.81 10.51
N ALA A 23 10.56 -1.35 9.32
CA ALA A 23 10.49 -0.52 8.12
C ALA A 23 9.16 0.26 8.15
N GLY A 24 9.25 1.59 8.25
CA GLY A 24 8.10 2.47 8.13
C GLY A 24 7.48 2.46 6.73
N PRO A 25 6.38 3.19 6.51
CA PRO A 25 5.72 3.25 5.20
C PRO A 25 6.70 3.65 4.10
N SER A 26 6.78 2.85 3.04
CA SER A 26 7.52 3.19 1.83
C SER A 26 6.66 4.09 0.95
N GLY A 27 7.10 5.33 0.69
CA GLY A 27 6.37 6.27 -0.15
C GLY A 27 7.15 7.56 -0.38
N ASN A 28 6.80 8.28 -1.43
CA ASN A 28 7.34 9.62 -1.64
C ASN A 28 6.81 10.56 -0.55
N ARG A 29 7.70 11.08 0.30
CA ARG A 29 7.32 12.02 1.37
C ARG A 29 6.81 13.36 0.83
N ASN A 30 7.17 13.71 -0.41
CA ASN A 30 6.75 14.91 -1.10
C ASN A 30 6.14 14.53 -2.46
N PRO A 31 4.92 13.96 -2.47
CA PRO A 31 4.26 13.61 -3.72
C PRO A 31 4.01 14.88 -4.55
N PRO A 32 4.08 14.78 -5.90
CA PRO A 32 3.71 15.88 -6.77
C PRO A 32 2.26 16.30 -6.49
N GLN A 33 2.01 17.60 -6.48
CA GLN A 33 0.67 18.12 -6.26
C GLN A 33 -0.15 17.97 -7.56
N PRO A 34 -1.47 17.72 -7.47
CA PRO A 34 -2.36 17.81 -8.61
C PRO A 34 -2.26 19.19 -9.28
N ALA A 35 -2.35 19.23 -10.61
CA ALA A 35 -2.31 20.49 -11.34
C ALA A 35 -3.50 21.42 -11.01
N ASN A 36 -4.64 20.84 -10.60
CA ASN A 36 -5.85 21.56 -10.24
C ASN A 36 -6.52 20.91 -9.01
N ALA A 37 -7.37 21.67 -8.33
CA ALA A 37 -8.23 21.13 -7.29
C ALA A 37 -9.20 20.07 -7.87
N VAL A 38 -9.46 19.03 -7.08
CA VAL A 38 -10.40 17.96 -7.45
C VAL A 38 -11.80 18.35 -6.97
N ASP A 39 -12.76 18.36 -7.89
CA ASP A 39 -14.19 18.47 -7.58
C ASP A 39 -14.71 17.08 -7.16
N LEU A 40 -14.98 16.91 -5.86
CA LEU A 40 -15.40 15.63 -5.29
C LEU A 40 -16.79 15.18 -5.76
N ASP A 41 -17.67 16.11 -6.15
CA ASP A 41 -19.01 15.77 -6.64
C ASP A 41 -18.92 15.14 -8.03
N ARG A 42 -18.00 15.64 -8.86
CA ARG A 42 -17.69 15.06 -10.17
C ARG A 42 -16.83 13.80 -10.09
N TYR A 43 -16.02 13.67 -9.04
CA TYR A 43 -15.13 12.53 -8.85
C TYR A 43 -15.85 11.30 -8.27
N ALA A 44 -16.92 11.52 -7.50
CA ALA A 44 -17.74 10.44 -6.97
C ALA A 44 -18.37 9.57 -8.08
N GLY A 45 -18.50 8.28 -7.81
CA GLY A 45 -18.95 7.29 -8.78
C GLY A 45 -17.96 6.14 -8.96
N ARG A 46 -18.11 5.39 -10.05
CA ARG A 46 -17.29 4.20 -10.34
C ARG A 46 -16.19 4.51 -11.34
N GLY A 47 -14.95 4.24 -10.95
CA GLY A 47 -13.80 4.14 -11.84
C GLY A 47 -13.50 2.69 -12.23
N TYR A 48 -12.92 2.51 -13.41
CA TYR A 48 -12.34 1.26 -13.87
C TYR A 48 -10.84 1.44 -14.02
N GLU A 49 -10.05 0.49 -13.52
CA GLU A 49 -8.61 0.53 -13.70
C GLU A 49 -8.25 0.06 -15.11
N ALA A 50 -7.78 0.99 -15.94
CA ALA A 50 -7.44 0.70 -17.33
C ALA A 50 -6.08 -0.01 -17.47
N ALA A 51 -5.14 0.28 -16.57
CA ALA A 51 -3.79 -0.27 -16.59
C ALA A 51 -3.30 -0.41 -15.14
N PRO A 52 -3.32 -1.64 -14.58
CA PRO A 52 -2.93 -1.85 -13.20
C PRO A 52 -1.42 -1.77 -13.02
N TYR A 53 -1.01 -1.21 -11.88
CA TYR A 53 0.36 -1.35 -11.41
C TYR A 53 0.52 -2.73 -10.74
N ASP A 54 1.69 -3.37 -10.86
CA ASP A 54 1.97 -4.63 -10.15
C ASP A 54 2.18 -4.39 -8.65
N MET A 55 1.06 -4.19 -7.97
CA MET A 55 0.99 -4.04 -6.53
C MET A 55 0.62 -5.38 -5.91
N ARG A 56 1.34 -5.77 -4.85
CA ARG A 56 1.16 -7.08 -4.18
C ARG A 56 -0.28 -7.43 -3.79
N PHE A 57 -1.13 -6.43 -3.54
CA PHE A 57 -2.51 -6.61 -3.09
C PHE A 57 -3.51 -6.75 -4.25
N GLU A 58 -3.09 -6.44 -5.48
CA GLU A 58 -3.89 -6.56 -6.72
C GLU A 58 -3.42 -7.72 -7.60
N ARG A 59 -2.45 -8.53 -7.16
CA ARG A 59 -2.00 -9.68 -7.94
C ARG A 59 -3.12 -10.70 -8.15
N GLY A 60 -3.32 -11.09 -9.41
CA GLY A 60 -4.36 -12.04 -9.79
C GLY A 60 -5.79 -11.46 -9.73
N CYS A 61 -5.92 -10.13 -9.61
CA CYS A 61 -7.16 -9.41 -9.79
C CYS A 61 -7.32 -8.95 -11.24
N ASP A 62 -8.49 -9.18 -11.79
CA ASP A 62 -8.94 -8.65 -13.08
C ASP A 62 -10.20 -7.80 -12.91
N VAL A 63 -10.45 -6.94 -13.91
CA VAL A 63 -11.62 -6.05 -13.96
C VAL A 63 -11.75 -5.23 -12.66
N VAL A 64 -10.66 -4.59 -12.25
CA VAL A 64 -10.61 -3.80 -11.01
C VAL A 64 -11.46 -2.55 -11.16
N THR A 65 -12.29 -2.30 -10.15
CA THR A 65 -13.14 -1.12 -10.02
C THR A 65 -12.89 -0.43 -8.70
N ALA A 66 -13.09 0.89 -8.67
CA ALA A 66 -13.06 1.71 -7.47
C ALA A 66 -14.35 2.53 -7.38
N ASP A 67 -15.13 2.31 -6.32
CA ASP A 67 -16.33 3.08 -6.04
C ASP A 67 -16.04 4.18 -5.01
N TYR A 68 -16.18 5.43 -5.45
CA TYR A 68 -15.93 6.63 -4.66
C TYR A 68 -17.24 7.21 -4.14
N SER A 69 -17.32 7.46 -2.82
CA SER A 69 -18.48 8.08 -2.18
C SER A 69 -18.07 9.12 -1.14
N LYS A 70 -18.83 10.21 -1.05
CA LYS A 70 -18.65 11.26 -0.04
C LYS A 70 -19.08 10.76 1.33
N ARG A 71 -18.29 11.07 2.36
CA ARG A 71 -18.61 10.82 3.75
C ARG A 71 -19.10 12.11 4.45
N PRO A 72 -19.90 12.01 5.52
CA PRO A 72 -20.37 13.18 6.27
C PRO A 72 -19.26 14.03 6.92
N ASP A 73 -18.09 13.43 7.16
CA ASP A 73 -16.90 14.08 7.73
C ASP A 73 -16.07 14.84 6.69
N GLY A 74 -16.56 14.95 5.45
CA GLY A 74 -15.86 15.62 4.35
C GLY A 74 -14.77 14.76 3.67
N LEU A 75 -14.58 13.51 4.11
CA LEU A 75 -13.66 12.58 3.47
C LEU A 75 -14.33 11.79 2.33
N ILE A 76 -13.52 11.06 1.56
CA ILE A 76 -14.00 10.11 0.54
C ILE A 76 -13.82 8.69 1.06
N ARG A 77 -14.87 7.87 0.93
CA ARG A 77 -14.79 6.41 1.03
C ARG A 77 -14.44 5.86 -0.35
N VAL A 78 -13.49 4.94 -0.37
CA VAL A 78 -13.09 4.19 -1.57
C VAL A 78 -13.32 2.71 -1.30
N VAL A 79 -13.99 2.03 -2.21
CA VAL A 79 -14.16 0.57 -2.18
C VAL A 79 -13.63 0.00 -3.48
N ASN A 80 -12.55 -0.77 -3.39
CA ASN A 80 -11.97 -1.47 -4.54
C ASN A 80 -12.57 -2.88 -4.63
N THR A 81 -13.01 -3.27 -5.82
CA THR A 81 -13.55 -4.61 -6.11
C THR A 81 -12.86 -5.16 -7.35
N CYS A 82 -12.49 -6.43 -7.32
CA CYS A 82 -11.89 -7.15 -8.45
C CYS A 82 -12.46 -8.56 -8.58
N HIS A 83 -12.22 -9.19 -9.72
CA HIS A 83 -12.43 -10.62 -9.93
C HIS A 83 -11.10 -11.36 -9.80
N GLN A 84 -11.03 -12.37 -8.93
CA GLN A 84 -9.80 -13.17 -8.76
C GLN A 84 -9.76 -14.35 -9.72
N GLY A 85 -8.58 -14.61 -10.30
CA GLY A 85 -8.34 -15.77 -11.16
C GLY A 85 -8.89 -15.62 -12.58
N GLY A 86 -8.98 -14.40 -13.09
CA GLY A 86 -9.30 -14.16 -14.49
C GLY A 86 -8.12 -14.45 -15.42
N PRO A 87 -8.37 -14.43 -16.74
CA PRO A 87 -7.37 -14.71 -17.76
C PRO A 87 -6.52 -13.46 -17.98
N THR A 88 -5.41 -13.32 -17.25
CA THR A 88 -4.36 -12.36 -17.63
C THR A 88 -3.78 -12.69 -18.99
#